data_AF-A0AAW6ETQ9-F1
#
_entry.id   AF-A0AAW6ETQ9-F1
#
_cell.length_a   1.000
_cell.length_b   1.000
_cell.length_c   1.000
_cell.angle_alpha   90.00
_cell.angle_beta   90.00
_cell.angle_gamma   90.00
#
_symmetry.space_group_name_H-M   'P 1'
#
loop_
_entity.id
_entity.type
_entity.pdbx_description
1 polymer ?
#
loop_
_entity_poly.entity_id
_entity_poly.type
_entity_poly.pdbx_seq_one_letter_code
_entity_poly.pdbx_strand_id
1 'polypeptide(L)'
;MKKLTTLITIFISIFVLTGCVNTDITLDIDKKGNISASAQILSSDYLMKGIDEAKLKESYSNVEKITEPGKTGYKITENIGNIKDIKIDNNKDLSKYADLIKINQEDKFLYNIYDVNIMLKDYMQKNMSSEEVGMLGLLGSGFDLNFHLNTPLELIESNATSNSEKDGIHTYNWDFNLGKVDNIYAKVKIPNIKNIAILVVGIIALIGIIVFIIKKRKKNNINKSQF
;
A
#
# COMPACT_ATOMS: atom_id res chain seq x y z
N MET A 1 10.11 -52.14 17.54
CA MET A 1 8.78 -51.51 17.49
C MET A 1 8.74 -50.15 18.18
N LYS A 2 9.14 -49.99 19.46
CA LYS A 2 9.17 -48.67 20.14
C LYS A 2 9.97 -47.58 19.40
N LYS A 3 11.14 -47.93 18.82
CA LYS A 3 11.95 -46.97 18.02
C LYS A 3 11.28 -46.54 16.72
N LEU A 4 10.48 -47.42 16.09
CA LEU A 4 9.76 -47.11 14.84
C LEU A 4 8.52 -46.25 15.12
N THR A 5 7.79 -46.53 16.20
CA THR A 5 6.66 -45.68 16.62
C THR A 5 7.12 -44.29 17.04
N THR A 6 8.23 -44.14 17.77
CA THR A 6 8.78 -42.83 18.13
C THR A 6 9.24 -42.05 16.89
N LEU A 7 9.84 -42.72 15.90
CA LEU A 7 10.24 -42.08 14.64
C LEU A 7 9.02 -41.57 13.85
N ILE A 8 7.95 -42.37 13.78
CA ILE A 8 6.70 -42.01 13.11
C ILE A 8 6.02 -40.84 13.83
N THR A 9 5.99 -40.84 15.17
CA THR A 9 5.43 -39.71 15.95
C THR A 9 6.24 -38.42 15.72
N ILE A 10 7.57 -38.48 15.70
CA ILE A 10 8.43 -37.32 15.40
C ILE A 10 8.19 -36.83 13.97
N PHE A 11 8.11 -37.74 13.00
CA PHE A 11 7.88 -37.39 11.60
C PHE A 11 6.49 -36.76 11.39
N ILE A 12 5.43 -37.34 12.00
CA ILE A 12 4.08 -36.76 12.00
C ILE A 12 4.07 -35.39 12.69
N SER A 13 4.81 -35.21 13.79
CA SER A 13 4.91 -33.91 14.48
C SER A 13 5.48 -32.83 13.55
N ILE A 14 6.51 -33.18 12.77
CA ILE A 14 7.13 -32.27 11.79
C ILE A 14 6.14 -31.90 10.66
N PHE A 15 5.32 -32.84 10.20
CA PHE A 15 4.28 -32.58 9.19
C PHE A 15 3.07 -31.79 9.72
N VAL A 16 2.74 -31.91 11.01
CA VAL A 16 1.65 -31.12 11.64
C VAL A 16 2.11 -29.69 11.92
N LEU A 17 3.41 -29.46 12.07
CA LEU A 17 4.02 -28.14 12.24
C LEU A 17 4.10 -27.32 10.93
N THR A 18 3.78 -27.90 9.76
CA THR A 18 3.75 -27.17 8.47
C THR A 18 2.37 -26.58 8.16
N GLY A 19 1.69 -26.03 9.17
CA GLY A 19 0.50 -25.20 8.97
C GLY A 19 0.87 -23.88 8.32
N CYS A 20 1.38 -23.90 7.09
CA CYS A 20 1.80 -22.73 6.34
C CYS A 20 0.56 -21.87 6.02
N VAL A 21 0.36 -20.82 6.78
CA VAL A 21 -0.62 -19.78 6.47
C VAL A 21 0.05 -18.82 5.50
N ASN A 22 -0.56 -18.62 4.35
CA ASN A 22 -0.15 -17.59 3.40
C ASN A 22 -1.21 -16.50 3.37
N THR A 23 -0.80 -15.26 3.63
CA THR A 23 -1.65 -14.09 3.60
C THR A 23 -1.13 -13.13 2.55
N ASP A 24 -1.99 -12.75 1.61
CA ASP A 24 -1.65 -11.80 0.55
C ASP A 24 -2.61 -10.61 0.61
N ILE A 25 -2.09 -9.42 0.85
CA ILE A 25 -2.85 -8.17 0.87
C ILE A 25 -2.40 -7.33 -0.31
N THR A 26 -3.32 -6.99 -1.20
CA THR A 26 -3.02 -6.18 -2.38
C THR A 26 -3.82 -4.90 -2.36
N LEU A 27 -3.13 -3.77 -2.51
CA LEU A 27 -3.72 -2.46 -2.76
C LEU A 27 -3.45 -2.06 -4.20
N ASP A 28 -4.52 -1.96 -4.98
CA ASP A 28 -4.48 -1.55 -6.38
C ASP A 28 -4.99 -0.11 -6.51
N ILE A 29 -4.15 0.73 -7.11
CA ILE A 29 -4.51 2.09 -7.51
C ILE A 29 -4.42 2.12 -9.04
N ASP A 30 -5.51 2.48 -9.71
CA ASP A 30 -5.50 2.62 -11.17
C ASP A 30 -5.01 4.01 -11.60
N LYS A 31 -4.77 4.19 -12.91
CA LYS A 31 -4.34 5.49 -13.50
C LYS A 31 -5.36 6.61 -13.33
N LYS A 32 -6.62 6.31 -13.00
CA LYS A 32 -7.68 7.27 -12.71
C LYS A 32 -7.77 7.60 -11.21
N GLY A 33 -7.00 6.92 -10.37
CA GLY A 33 -6.98 7.05 -8.93
C GLY A 33 -8.06 6.26 -8.21
N ASN A 34 -8.72 5.29 -8.87
CA ASN A 34 -9.62 4.37 -8.19
C ASN A 34 -8.81 3.36 -7.40
N ILE A 35 -9.26 3.08 -6.18
CA ILE A 35 -8.59 2.22 -5.21
C ILE A 35 -9.44 0.97 -5.00
N SER A 36 -8.82 -0.19 -5.15
CA SER A 36 -9.35 -1.47 -4.68
C SER A 36 -8.36 -2.15 -3.77
N ALA A 37 -8.86 -2.77 -2.70
CA ALA A 37 -8.07 -3.61 -1.82
C ALA A 37 -8.56 -5.04 -1.92
N SER A 38 -7.64 -5.99 -1.87
CA SER A 38 -7.96 -7.39 -1.66
C SER A 38 -7.10 -7.97 -0.54
N ALA A 39 -7.70 -8.86 0.23
CA ALA A 39 -7.02 -9.62 1.26
C ALA A 39 -7.35 -11.09 1.07
N GLN A 40 -6.31 -11.89 0.95
CA GLN A 40 -6.40 -13.32 0.77
C GLN A 40 -5.73 -14.00 1.96
N ILE A 41 -6.38 -15.02 2.51
CA ILE A 41 -5.80 -15.94 3.46
C ILE A 41 -5.98 -17.36 2.94
N LEU A 42 -4.90 -18.12 2.90
CA LEU A 42 -4.87 -19.51 2.47
C LEU A 42 -4.12 -20.34 3.51
N SER A 43 -4.73 -21.44 3.95
CA SER A 43 -4.14 -22.33 4.96
C SER A 43 -4.68 -23.75 4.79
N SER A 44 -4.24 -24.66 5.65
CA SER A 44 -4.78 -26.02 5.71
C SER A 44 -6.29 -26.02 5.99
N ASP A 45 -6.99 -27.01 5.44
CA ASP A 45 -8.44 -27.18 5.65
C ASP A 45 -8.83 -27.27 7.12
N TYR A 46 -7.94 -27.77 7.97
CA TYR A 46 -8.16 -27.85 9.40
C TYR A 46 -8.24 -26.46 10.04
N LEU A 47 -7.31 -25.56 9.72
CA LEU A 47 -7.28 -24.21 10.28
C LEU A 47 -8.43 -23.35 9.74
N MET A 48 -8.83 -23.56 8.48
CA MET A 48 -9.91 -22.78 7.85
C MET A 48 -11.32 -23.21 8.28
N LYS A 49 -11.51 -24.41 8.83
CA LYS A 49 -12.80 -24.83 9.40
C LYS A 49 -13.31 -23.94 10.54
N GLY A 50 -12.41 -23.22 11.21
CA GLY A 50 -12.78 -22.27 12.27
C GLY A 50 -13.34 -20.94 11.76
N ILE A 51 -13.24 -20.67 10.45
CA ILE A 51 -13.71 -19.44 9.82
C ILE A 51 -15.12 -19.65 9.29
N ASP A 52 -16.04 -18.79 9.73
CA ASP A 52 -17.44 -18.80 9.29
C ASP A 52 -17.62 -17.93 8.05
N GLU A 53 -17.80 -18.58 6.90
CA GLU A 53 -18.02 -17.90 5.62
C GLU A 53 -19.25 -17.00 5.61
N ALA A 54 -20.32 -17.35 6.33
CA ALA A 54 -21.53 -16.54 6.38
C ALA A 54 -21.25 -15.19 7.05
N LYS A 55 -20.51 -15.19 8.16
CA LYS A 55 -20.10 -13.95 8.85
C LYS A 55 -19.20 -13.06 8.01
N LEU A 56 -18.31 -13.66 7.20
CA LEU A 56 -17.50 -12.91 6.26
C LEU A 56 -18.38 -12.23 5.21
N LYS A 57 -19.33 -12.96 4.62
CA LYS A 57 -20.27 -12.43 3.62
C LYS A 57 -21.25 -11.39 4.18
N GLU A 58 -21.54 -11.41 5.47
CA GLU A 58 -22.31 -10.35 6.14
C GLU A 58 -21.50 -9.06 6.33
N SER A 59 -20.19 -9.17 6.49
CA SER A 59 -19.30 -8.05 6.84
C SER A 59 -18.64 -7.39 5.62
N TYR A 60 -18.53 -8.12 4.51
CA TYR A 60 -17.78 -7.71 3.33
C TYR A 60 -18.59 -7.91 2.05
N SER A 61 -18.39 -7.01 1.10
CA SER A 61 -19.15 -6.91 -0.15
C SER A 61 -18.84 -8.06 -1.11
N ASN A 62 -17.56 -8.45 -1.21
CA ASN A 62 -17.14 -9.56 -2.07
C ASN A 62 -16.22 -10.51 -1.31
N VAL A 63 -16.71 -11.73 -1.08
CA VAL A 63 -15.98 -12.82 -0.42
C VAL A 63 -16.06 -14.06 -1.30
N GLU A 64 -14.89 -14.51 -1.74
CA GLU A 64 -14.71 -15.68 -2.58
C GLU A 64 -13.95 -16.76 -1.82
N LYS A 65 -14.47 -17.98 -1.82
CA LYS A 65 -13.74 -19.13 -1.30
C LYS A 65 -12.71 -19.58 -2.32
N ILE A 66 -11.47 -19.73 -1.89
CA ILE A 66 -10.37 -20.22 -2.72
C ILE A 66 -9.92 -21.60 -2.24
N THR A 67 -9.48 -22.44 -3.17
CA THR A 67 -9.07 -23.83 -2.88
C THR A 67 -7.88 -24.19 -3.75
N GLU A 68 -6.84 -24.68 -3.09
CA GLU A 68 -5.63 -25.20 -3.70
C GLU A 68 -5.38 -26.64 -3.17
N PRO A 69 -4.53 -27.46 -3.81
CA PRO A 69 -4.24 -28.79 -3.31
C PRO A 69 -3.78 -28.79 -1.84
N GLY A 70 -4.63 -29.30 -0.94
CA GLY A 70 -4.36 -29.39 0.50
C GLY A 70 -4.55 -28.09 1.29
N LYS A 71 -5.06 -27.03 0.66
CA LYS A 71 -5.33 -25.74 1.30
C LYS A 71 -6.67 -25.16 0.86
N THR A 72 -7.34 -24.50 1.79
CA THR A 72 -8.52 -23.68 1.53
C THR A 72 -8.32 -22.29 2.11
N GLY A 73 -9.17 -21.36 1.72
CA GLY A 73 -9.02 -19.98 2.11
C GLY A 73 -10.14 -19.10 1.63
N TYR A 74 -9.99 -17.81 1.89
CA TYR A 74 -10.92 -16.77 1.48
C TYR A 74 -10.16 -15.61 0.86
N LYS A 75 -10.73 -15.06 -0.21
CA LYS A 75 -10.33 -13.80 -0.82
C LYS A 75 -11.45 -12.80 -0.63
N ILE A 76 -11.12 -11.69 0.02
CA ILE A 76 -12.02 -10.55 0.22
C ILE A 76 -11.56 -9.46 -0.73
N THR A 77 -12.49 -8.83 -1.44
CA THR A 77 -12.18 -7.71 -2.34
C THR A 77 -13.14 -6.56 -2.09
N GLU A 78 -12.61 -5.36 -1.89
CA GLU A 78 -13.39 -4.15 -1.65
C GLU A 78 -12.96 -3.03 -2.61
N ASN A 79 -13.96 -2.31 -3.13
CA ASN A 79 -13.72 -1.07 -3.85
C ASN A 79 -13.81 0.09 -2.85
N ILE A 80 -12.69 0.77 -2.65
CA ILE A 80 -12.57 1.85 -1.65
C ILE A 80 -13.01 3.19 -2.24
N GLY A 81 -13.17 3.29 -3.56
CA GLY A 81 -13.54 4.51 -4.27
C GLY A 81 -12.34 5.25 -4.84
N ASN A 82 -12.48 6.54 -5.14
CA ASN A 82 -11.43 7.33 -5.77
C ASN A 82 -10.60 8.12 -4.73
N ILE A 83 -9.28 8.14 -4.90
CA ILE A 83 -8.35 8.85 -4.02
C ILE A 83 -8.65 10.34 -3.87
N LYS A 84 -9.29 10.97 -4.87
CA LYS A 84 -9.67 12.39 -4.84
C LYS A 84 -10.82 12.68 -3.87
N ASP A 85 -11.63 11.67 -3.56
CA ASP A 85 -12.78 11.79 -2.68
C ASP A 85 -12.41 11.51 -1.21
N ILE A 86 -11.22 10.94 -0.98
CA ILE A 86 -10.67 10.70 0.36
C ILE A 86 -10.19 12.03 0.93
N LYS A 87 -10.96 12.55 1.91
CA LYS A 87 -10.59 13.76 2.66
C LYS A 87 -9.68 13.39 3.83
N ILE A 88 -8.37 13.62 3.67
CA ILE A 88 -7.36 13.38 4.72
C ILE A 88 -7.47 14.39 5.88
N ASP A 89 -8.04 15.58 5.65
CA ASP A 89 -8.02 16.71 6.59
C ASP A 89 -8.88 16.57 7.86
N ASN A 90 -9.70 15.51 8.01
CA ASN A 90 -10.47 15.26 9.24
C ASN A 90 -9.94 14.02 9.98
N ASN A 91 -8.70 14.14 10.43
CA ASN A 91 -7.83 13.11 11.01
C ASN A 91 -8.31 12.47 12.35
N LYS A 92 -9.62 12.52 12.67
CA LYS A 92 -10.17 11.81 13.84
C LYS A 92 -10.13 10.29 13.67
N ASP A 93 -10.31 9.77 12.47
CA ASP A 93 -10.31 8.31 12.23
C ASP A 93 -8.91 7.72 12.09
N LEU A 94 -7.96 8.44 11.48
CA LEU A 94 -6.56 8.02 11.42
C LEU A 94 -5.83 8.13 12.76
N SER A 95 -6.30 8.99 13.68
CA SER A 95 -5.75 9.08 15.04
C SER A 95 -5.82 7.74 15.79
N LYS A 96 -6.82 6.90 15.50
CA LYS A 96 -6.96 5.54 16.06
C LYS A 96 -5.85 4.60 15.60
N TYR A 97 -5.22 4.90 14.47
CA TYR A 97 -4.12 4.15 13.88
C TYR A 97 -2.79 4.90 13.98
N ALA A 98 -2.70 6.01 14.73
CA ALA A 98 -1.47 6.81 14.85
C ALA A 98 -0.28 6.03 15.44
N ASP A 99 -0.58 5.00 16.24
CA ASP A 99 0.40 4.06 16.80
C ASP A 99 0.90 3.02 15.76
N LEU A 100 0.24 2.89 14.62
CA LEU A 100 0.56 1.94 13.55
C LEU A 100 1.00 2.64 12.26
N ILE A 101 0.44 3.79 11.91
CA ILE A 101 0.69 4.50 10.66
C ILE A 101 1.12 5.93 10.98
N LYS A 102 2.30 6.31 10.48
CA LYS A 102 2.80 7.70 10.46
C LYS A 102 2.87 8.18 9.02
N ILE A 103 2.27 9.34 8.78
CA ILE A 103 2.29 10.01 7.48
C ILE A 103 2.84 11.41 7.71
N ASN A 104 3.99 11.71 7.10
CA ASN A 104 4.51 13.06 7.03
C ASN A 104 4.24 13.60 5.61
N GLN A 105 3.73 14.83 5.53
CA GLN A 105 3.44 15.50 4.27
C GLN A 105 4.34 16.74 4.18
N GLU A 106 5.07 16.85 3.07
CA GLU A 106 5.77 18.07 2.68
C GLU A 106 5.09 18.69 1.47
N ASP A 107 4.47 19.86 1.66
CA ASP A 107 3.86 20.61 0.58
C ASP A 107 4.92 21.42 -0.18
N LYS A 108 5.08 21.16 -1.47
CA LYS A 108 5.86 22.01 -2.38
C LYS A 108 4.96 22.59 -3.46
N PHE A 109 5.44 23.64 -4.12
CA PHE A 109 4.60 24.40 -5.05
C PHE A 109 4.00 23.54 -6.18
N LEU A 110 4.76 22.62 -6.78
CA LEU A 110 4.30 21.81 -7.93
C LEU A 110 3.89 20.38 -7.55
N TYR A 111 4.23 19.92 -6.36
CA TYR A 111 4.02 18.55 -5.93
C TYR A 111 4.07 18.46 -4.41
N ASN A 112 3.42 17.45 -3.87
CA ASN A 112 3.51 17.10 -2.46
C ASN A 112 4.33 15.81 -2.33
N ILE A 113 5.11 15.72 -1.26
CA ILE A 113 5.79 14.48 -0.89
C ILE A 113 5.04 13.89 0.29
N TYR A 114 4.67 12.62 0.17
CA TYR A 114 4.11 11.83 1.25
C TYR A 114 5.14 10.79 1.67
N ASP A 115 5.51 10.82 2.93
CA ASP A 115 6.41 9.88 3.59
C ASP A 115 5.57 9.03 4.56
N VAL A 116 5.36 7.78 4.18
CA VAL A 116 4.46 6.84 4.85
C VAL A 116 5.26 5.75 5.52
N ASN A 117 5.04 5.59 6.82
CA ASN A 117 5.65 4.55 7.65
C ASN A 117 4.54 3.76 8.34
N ILE A 118 4.45 2.46 8.07
CA ILE A 118 3.59 1.51 8.79
C ILE A 118 4.47 0.75 9.78
N MET A 119 4.30 1.05 11.06
CA MET A 119 5.10 0.57 12.18
C MET A 119 4.63 -0.79 12.69
N LEU A 120 4.49 -1.78 11.81
CA LEU A 120 3.96 -3.12 12.14
C LEU A 120 4.75 -3.79 13.28
N LYS A 121 6.07 -3.78 13.19
CA LYS A 121 6.95 -4.38 14.20
C LYS A 121 6.82 -3.69 15.54
N ASP A 122 6.86 -2.36 15.54
CA ASP A 122 6.78 -1.58 16.77
C ASP A 122 5.39 -1.73 17.42
N TYR A 123 4.33 -1.76 16.60
CA TYR A 123 2.97 -1.99 17.07
C TYR A 123 2.81 -3.38 17.69
N MET A 124 3.35 -4.44 17.08
CA MET A 124 3.31 -5.78 17.68
C MET A 124 4.10 -5.83 19.00
N GLN A 125 5.32 -5.28 19.04
CA GLN A 125 6.13 -5.26 20.25
C GLN A 125 5.50 -4.45 21.40
N LYS A 126 4.76 -3.39 21.07
CA LYS A 126 4.07 -2.55 22.07
C LYS A 126 2.81 -3.21 22.63
N ASN A 127 2.06 -3.93 21.80
CA ASN A 127 0.73 -4.43 22.15
C ASN A 127 0.70 -5.91 22.56
N MET A 128 1.84 -6.62 22.46
CA MET A 128 1.97 -8.01 22.86
C MET A 128 2.92 -8.14 24.05
N SER A 129 2.67 -9.14 24.90
CA SER A 129 3.58 -9.54 25.96
C SER A 129 4.88 -10.13 25.38
N SER A 130 5.95 -10.16 26.17
CA SER A 130 7.23 -10.77 25.76
C SER A 130 7.09 -12.25 25.42
N GLU A 131 6.15 -12.95 26.07
CA GLU A 131 5.85 -14.36 25.81
C GLU A 131 5.19 -14.54 24.44
N GLU A 132 4.20 -13.70 24.11
CA GLU A 132 3.54 -13.71 22.80
C GLU A 132 4.51 -13.36 21.67
N VAL A 133 5.37 -12.36 21.85
CA VAL A 133 6.43 -12.02 20.89
C VAL A 133 7.41 -13.18 20.71
N GLY A 134 7.79 -13.86 21.81
CA GLY A 134 8.63 -15.07 21.76
C GLY A 134 7.97 -16.21 21.01
N MET A 135 6.66 -16.44 21.24
CA MET A 135 5.87 -17.44 20.51
C MET A 135 5.75 -17.10 19.02
N LEU A 136 5.55 -15.83 18.66
CA LEU A 136 5.57 -15.38 17.27
C LEU A 136 6.93 -15.60 16.61
N GLY A 137 8.03 -15.36 17.32
CA GLY A 137 9.37 -15.67 16.81
C GLY A 137 9.59 -17.16 16.51
N LEU A 138 8.96 -18.04 17.30
CA LEU A 138 9.10 -19.49 17.17
C LEU A 138 8.13 -20.13 16.18
N LEU A 139 6.88 -19.67 16.14
CA LEU A 139 5.81 -20.24 15.30
C LEU A 139 5.53 -19.41 14.05
N GLY A 140 5.90 -18.14 14.06
CA GLY A 140 5.63 -17.21 12.96
C GLY A 140 6.34 -17.59 11.67
N SER A 141 7.38 -18.43 11.71
CA SER A 141 8.03 -19.00 10.52
C SER A 141 7.08 -19.78 9.61
N GLY A 142 5.92 -20.22 10.12
CA GLY A 142 4.86 -20.84 9.33
C GLY A 142 3.81 -19.87 8.79
N PHE A 143 3.95 -18.55 9.02
CA PHE A 143 2.97 -17.54 8.63
C PHE A 143 3.64 -16.51 7.72
N ASP A 144 3.29 -16.56 6.44
CA ASP A 144 3.73 -15.59 5.46
C ASP A 144 2.68 -14.49 5.33
N LEU A 145 3.16 -13.26 5.30
CA LEU A 145 2.39 -12.02 5.19
C LEU A 145 3.01 -11.19 4.07
N ASN A 146 2.32 -11.14 2.95
CA ASN A 146 2.75 -10.43 1.76
C ASN A 146 1.85 -9.22 1.56
N PHE A 147 2.47 -8.06 1.36
CA PHE A 147 1.78 -6.83 1.01
C PHE A 147 2.23 -6.36 -0.37
N HIS A 148 1.27 -6.10 -1.25
CA HIS A 148 1.49 -5.67 -2.62
C HIS A 148 0.84 -4.31 -2.85
N LEU A 149 1.62 -3.35 -3.35
CA LEU A 149 1.12 -2.06 -3.79
C LEU A 149 1.29 -1.96 -5.31
N ASN A 150 0.17 -1.90 -6.03
CA ASN A 150 0.14 -1.62 -7.45
C ASN A 150 -0.31 -0.17 -7.65
N THR A 151 0.55 0.65 -8.25
CA THR A 151 0.33 2.09 -8.35
C THR A 151 0.83 2.63 -9.69
N PRO A 152 0.15 3.62 -10.29
CA PRO A 152 0.65 4.30 -11.49
C PRO A 152 1.74 5.32 -11.15
N LEU A 153 2.02 5.53 -9.85
CA LEU A 153 3.03 6.45 -9.36
C LEU A 153 4.25 5.67 -8.89
N GLU A 154 5.41 6.04 -9.41
CA GLU A 154 6.69 5.56 -8.92
C GLU A 154 6.96 6.10 -7.51
N LEU A 155 7.34 5.22 -6.59
CA LEU A 155 7.84 5.58 -5.27
C LEU A 155 9.25 6.16 -5.40
N ILE A 156 9.51 7.27 -4.70
CA ILE A 156 10.83 7.90 -4.61
C ILE A 156 11.78 6.99 -3.84
N GLU A 157 11.31 6.45 -2.73
CA GLU A 157 12.04 5.55 -1.84
C GLU A 157 11.06 4.53 -1.27
N SER A 158 11.54 3.31 -1.03
CA SER A 158 10.79 2.30 -0.29
C SER A 158 11.75 1.26 0.28
N ASN A 159 11.30 0.51 1.29
CA ASN A 159 11.98 -0.70 1.75
C ASN A 159 11.31 -2.00 1.22
N ALA A 160 10.67 -1.92 0.05
CA ALA A 160 10.06 -3.07 -0.61
C ALA A 160 11.09 -4.18 -0.83
N THR A 161 10.69 -5.44 -0.63
CA THR A 161 11.52 -6.64 -0.87
C THR A 161 11.78 -6.84 -2.36
N SER A 162 10.81 -6.47 -3.19
CA SER A 162 10.94 -6.47 -4.65
C SER A 162 10.06 -5.41 -5.28
N ASN A 163 10.42 -5.02 -6.51
CA ASN A 163 9.60 -4.13 -7.32
C ASN A 163 9.60 -4.60 -8.79
N SER A 164 8.57 -4.21 -9.52
CA SER A 164 8.47 -4.42 -10.96
C SER A 164 7.59 -3.36 -11.59
N GLU A 165 7.67 -3.22 -12.91
CA GLU A 165 6.79 -2.33 -13.66
C GLU A 165 6.23 -3.08 -14.86
N LYS A 166 4.92 -2.97 -15.06
CA LYS A 166 4.24 -3.51 -16.24
C LYS A 166 3.12 -2.57 -16.66
N ASP A 167 3.08 -2.25 -17.96
CA ASP A 167 2.04 -1.40 -18.56
C ASP A 167 1.88 -0.02 -17.87
N GLY A 168 2.97 0.52 -17.32
CA GLY A 168 3.00 1.78 -16.58
C GLY A 168 2.28 1.71 -15.22
N ILE A 169 2.21 0.51 -14.63
CA ILE A 169 1.85 0.26 -13.24
C ILE A 169 3.08 -0.31 -12.55
N HIS A 170 3.49 0.33 -11.47
CA HIS A 170 4.57 -0.12 -10.60
C HIS A 170 3.99 -1.01 -9.50
N THR A 171 4.59 -2.16 -9.30
CA THR A 171 4.27 -3.10 -8.24
C THR A 171 5.40 -3.12 -7.24
N TYR A 172 5.10 -2.85 -5.97
CA TYR A 172 6.04 -2.92 -4.84
C TYR A 172 5.55 -4.00 -3.88
N ASN A 173 6.44 -4.92 -3.51
CA ASN A 173 6.10 -6.06 -2.66
C ASN A 173 6.85 -5.96 -1.34
N TRP A 174 6.19 -6.35 -0.26
CA TRP A 174 6.78 -6.56 1.06
C TRP A 174 6.38 -7.94 1.52
N ASP A 175 7.32 -8.87 1.38
CA ASP A 175 7.11 -10.28 1.72
C ASP A 175 7.75 -10.54 3.09
N PHE A 176 6.91 -10.71 4.10
CA PHE A 176 7.34 -10.95 5.47
C PHE A 176 6.96 -12.35 5.91
N ASN A 177 7.75 -12.84 6.84
CA ASN A 177 7.32 -13.90 7.72
C ASN A 177 6.92 -13.30 9.07
N LEU A 178 5.85 -13.76 9.70
CA LEU A 178 5.33 -13.18 10.94
C LEU A 178 6.36 -13.23 12.10
N GLY A 179 7.26 -14.20 12.09
CA GLY A 179 8.35 -14.30 13.07
C GLY A 179 9.48 -13.28 12.86
N LYS A 180 9.49 -12.60 11.70
CA LYS A 180 10.47 -11.58 11.31
C LYS A 180 9.80 -10.40 10.61
N VAL A 181 8.62 -9.98 11.08
CA VAL A 181 7.96 -8.80 10.50
C VAL A 181 8.86 -7.58 10.68
N ASP A 182 8.83 -6.69 9.69
CA ASP A 182 9.43 -5.37 9.81
C ASP A 182 8.41 -4.27 9.53
N ASN A 183 8.82 -3.02 9.70
CA ASN A 183 8.04 -1.86 9.33
C ASN A 183 8.00 -1.72 7.79
N ILE A 184 6.90 -1.16 7.26
CA ILE A 184 6.78 -0.82 5.83
C ILE A 184 7.04 0.68 5.67
N TYR A 185 7.90 1.02 4.73
CA TYR A 185 8.27 2.39 4.39
C TYR A 185 8.09 2.65 2.90
N ALA A 186 7.39 3.74 2.59
CA ALA A 186 7.19 4.21 1.23
C ALA A 186 7.15 5.74 1.20
N LYS A 187 7.89 6.33 0.26
CA LYS A 187 7.90 7.77 -0.01
C LYS A 187 7.47 8.00 -1.45
N VAL A 188 6.45 8.83 -1.66
CA VAL A 188 5.87 9.08 -2.99
C VAL A 188 5.73 10.57 -3.27
N LYS A 189 5.91 10.93 -4.54
CA LYS A 189 5.72 12.29 -5.05
C LYS A 189 4.40 12.38 -5.80
N ILE A 190 3.48 13.20 -5.32
CA ILE A 190 2.18 13.42 -5.96
C ILE A 190 2.15 14.81 -6.59
N PRO A 191 1.99 14.95 -7.92
CA PRO A 191 1.88 16.25 -8.58
C PRO A 191 0.66 17.05 -8.12
N ASN A 192 0.84 18.34 -7.84
CA ASN A 192 -0.26 19.26 -7.54
C ASN A 192 -0.82 19.83 -8.85
N ILE A 193 -1.78 19.12 -9.43
CA ILE A 193 -2.36 19.47 -10.75
C ILE A 193 -2.95 20.89 -10.77
N LYS A 194 -3.50 21.38 -9.65
CA LYS A 194 -4.03 22.76 -9.56
C LYS A 194 -2.91 23.80 -9.68
N ASN A 195 -1.83 23.64 -8.92
CA ASN A 195 -0.71 24.57 -8.95
C ASN A 195 0.08 24.48 -10.27
N ILE A 196 0.19 23.29 -10.85
CA ILE A 196 0.75 23.10 -12.20
C ILE A 196 -0.11 23.85 -13.24
N ALA A 197 -1.44 23.74 -13.19
CA ALA A 197 -2.31 24.48 -14.09
C ALA A 197 -2.20 26.01 -13.91
N ILE A 198 -2.12 26.49 -12.66
CA ILE A 198 -1.87 27.91 -12.35
C ILE A 198 -0.53 28.37 -12.92
N LEU A 199 0.53 27.59 -12.76
CA LEU A 199 1.85 27.89 -13.33
C LEU A 199 1.79 27.98 -14.86
N VAL A 200 1.13 27.02 -15.53
CA VAL A 200 0.96 27.03 -16.99
C VAL A 200 0.21 28.27 -17.46
N VAL A 201 -0.90 28.62 -16.81
CA VAL A 201 -1.67 29.85 -17.11
C VAL A 201 -0.82 31.11 -16.87
N GLY A 202 -0.03 31.13 -15.79
CA GLY A 202 0.89 32.22 -15.46
C GLY A 202 1.95 32.44 -16.55
N ILE A 203 2.56 31.37 -17.06
CA ILE A 203 3.54 31.44 -18.16
C ILE A 203 2.91 32.04 -19.43
N ILE A 204 1.70 31.61 -19.78
CA ILE A 204 0.97 32.11 -20.96
C ILE A 204 0.69 33.61 -20.82
N ALA A 205 0.24 34.07 -19.64
CA ALA A 205 0.00 35.48 -19.38
C ALA A 205 1.27 36.34 -19.49
N LEU A 206 2.40 35.82 -18.98
CA LEU A 206 3.71 36.48 -19.04
C LEU A 206 4.18 36.69 -20.48
N ILE A 207 4.02 35.67 -21.33
CA ILE A 207 4.31 35.76 -22.77
C ILE A 207 3.41 36.83 -23.42
N GLY A 208 2.12 36.86 -23.08
CA GLY A 208 1.18 37.86 -23.56
C GLY A 208 1.59 39.30 -23.21
N ILE A 209 2.03 39.54 -21.97
CA ILE A 209 2.54 40.84 -21.52
C ILE A 209 3.80 41.23 -22.28
N ILE A 210 4.74 40.30 -22.48
CA ILE A 210 5.98 40.56 -23.24
C ILE A 210 5.64 40.97 -24.68
N VAL A 211 4.75 40.22 -25.35
CA VAL A 211 4.30 40.55 -26.71
C VAL A 211 3.60 41.90 -26.76
N PHE A 212 2.77 42.23 -25.77
CA PHE A 212 2.11 43.53 -25.65
C PHE A 212 3.12 44.68 -25.50
N ILE A 213 4.13 44.51 -24.65
CA ILE A 213 5.21 45.50 -24.45
C ILE A 213 6.00 45.69 -25.75
N ILE A 214 6.35 44.61 -26.46
CA ILE A 214 7.06 44.68 -27.74
C ILE A 214 6.22 45.41 -28.80
N LYS A 215 4.92 45.08 -28.91
CA LYS A 215 4.00 45.78 -29.83
C LYS A 215 3.87 47.26 -29.50
N LYS A 216 3.77 47.62 -28.22
CA LYS A 216 3.69 49.02 -27.76
C LYS A 216 4.97 49.80 -28.08
N ARG A 217 6.15 49.19 -27.91
CA ARG A 217 7.43 49.82 -28.27
C ARG A 217 7.58 50.05 -29.78
N LYS A 218 7.12 49.12 -30.62
CA LYS A 218 7.19 49.25 -32.09
C LYS A 218 6.27 50.37 -32.61
N LYS A 219 5.10 50.57 -32.01
CA LYS A 219 4.16 51.65 -32.37
C LYS A 219 4.68 53.05 -32.02
N ASN A 220 5.43 53.18 -30.91
CA ASN A 220 6.00 54.46 -30.49
C ASN A 220 7.23 54.90 -31.30
N ASN A 221 7.97 53.97 -31.90
CA ASN A 221 9.11 54.31 -32.77
C ASN A 221 8.69 54.75 -34.19
N ILE A 222 7.52 54.32 -34.68
CA ILE A 222 6.99 54.74 -35.99
C ILE A 222 6.48 56.19 -35.94
N ASN A 223 5.89 56.63 -34.82
CA ASN A 223 5.43 58.01 -34.65
C ASN A 223 6.56 59.02 -34.36
N LYS A 224 7.77 58.55 -34.02
CA LYS A 224 8.94 59.42 -33.81
C LYS A 224 9.75 59.70 -35.09
N SER A 225 9.51 58.98 -36.18
CA SER A 225 10.18 59.22 -37.48
C SER A 225 9.38 60.13 -38.43
N GLN A 226 8.32 60.79 -37.94
CA GLN A 226 7.51 61.75 -38.70
C GLN A 226 7.52 63.17 -38.09
N PHE A 227 8.47 63.46 -37.20
CA PHE A 227 8.77 64.82 -36.74
C PHE A 227 10.23 65.15 -37.03
#